data_AF-A0AAW8XLF0-F1
#
_entry.id   AF-A0AAW8XLF0-F1
#
_cell.length_a   1.000
_cell.length_b   1.000
_cell.length_c   1.000
_cell.angle_alpha   90.00
_cell.angle_beta   90.00
_cell.angle_gamma   90.00
#
_symmetry.space_group_name_H-M   'P 1'
#
loop_
_entity.id
_entity.type
_entity.pdbx_description
1 polymer ?
#
loop_
_entity_poly.entity_id
_entity_poly.type
_entity_poly.pdbx_seq_one_letter_code
_entity_poly.pdbx_strand_id
1 'polypeptide(L)'
;MNKDIRNRKLFVLTLFGFGVIYYLIFPVMLSSIYMSDDLPLSKYLGGLLFNFDYNSYYGYIVAFLIIFILGLNSYLGRVKIEEEYAEREARNDLFIGFVLFAIFIILLINYYLLKDQLFKGYAGLNWNEKNEQKSFISGFNVFLGVFSTYLWKCDSKLKWFSSFITLTNSVILLGLGGRMYVLVVLICILTYLILHLKVSIKKILILSAISFVLLLVMGIVRQGGEINRKGLFFIFIAEPMFNWLSTGSLLKYNQLNYFEIPNILLSSIVSMIPTVVWNGKNEFISQLSGKGSYLIESPVGGTNIIASLISSFGVIGSLISIYVFGFFGGFLIKKSYKNSFCFMSLCAFCALMPFMFFRDNIIIFQKNLLFNGILLPFFIIKCNKVFSRLV
;
A
#
# COMPACT_ATOMS: atom_id res chain seq x y z
N MET A 1 12.93 17.50 20.98
CA MET A 1 11.85 16.83 20.23
C MET A 1 11.16 15.82 21.16
N ASN A 2 9.82 15.83 21.28
CA ASN A 2 9.06 14.91 22.13
C ASN A 2 9.43 13.43 21.83
N LYS A 3 9.62 12.59 22.86
CA LYS A 3 9.98 11.17 22.76
C LYS A 3 9.03 10.39 21.84
N ASP A 4 7.74 10.70 21.87
CA ASP A 4 6.75 10.02 21.02
C ASP A 4 6.89 10.42 19.53
N ILE A 5 7.26 11.67 19.22
CA ILE A 5 7.55 12.11 17.84
C ILE A 5 8.81 11.41 17.31
N ARG A 6 9.83 11.26 18.17
CA ARG A 6 11.06 10.52 17.82
C ARG A 6 10.75 9.06 17.49
N ASN A 7 9.93 8.39 18.29
CA ASN A 7 9.56 7.00 18.07
C ASN A 7 8.75 6.82 16.78
N ARG A 8 7.77 7.70 16.52
CA ARG A 8 6.98 7.69 15.27
C ARG A 8 7.87 7.92 14.05
N LYS A 9 8.79 8.89 14.12
CA LYS A 9 9.78 9.14 13.05
C LYS A 9 10.65 7.91 12.78
N LEU A 10 11.20 7.30 13.82
CA LEU A 10 12.03 6.11 13.68
C LEU A 10 11.25 4.96 13.05
N PHE A 11 9.99 4.76 13.45
CA PHE A 11 9.12 3.74 12.89
C PHE A 11 8.85 3.95 11.39
N VAL A 12 8.50 5.18 11.00
CA VAL A 12 8.31 5.53 9.57
C VAL A 12 9.60 5.29 8.77
N LEU A 13 10.76 5.72 9.28
CA LEU A 13 12.05 5.47 8.64
C LEU A 13 12.37 3.97 8.52
N THR A 14 12.02 3.18 9.53
CA THR A 14 12.22 1.72 9.53
C THR A 14 11.38 1.06 8.44
N LEU A 15 10.12 1.44 8.30
CA LEU A 15 9.24 0.89 7.26
C LEU A 15 9.65 1.33 5.85
N PHE A 16 10.10 2.58 5.68
CA PHE A 16 10.63 3.04 4.40
C PHE A 16 11.92 2.30 4.05
N GLY A 17 12.85 2.18 5.01
CA GLY A 17 14.09 1.44 4.86
C GLY A 17 13.86 -0.04 4.57
N PHE A 18 12.88 -0.68 5.21
CA PHE A 18 12.47 -2.04 4.89
C PHE A 18 12.05 -2.17 3.42
N GLY A 19 11.21 -1.26 2.92
CA GLY A 19 10.81 -1.26 1.50
C GLY A 19 12.00 -1.09 0.55
N VAL A 20 12.92 -0.17 0.86
CA VAL A 20 14.17 0.01 0.08
C VAL A 20 15.00 -1.26 0.07
N ILE A 21 15.25 -1.87 1.24
CA ILE A 21 16.04 -3.09 1.32
C ILE A 21 15.35 -4.20 0.55
N TYR A 22 14.07 -4.46 0.83
CA TYR A 22 13.34 -5.62 0.31
C TYR A 22 13.06 -5.54 -1.19
N TYR A 23 12.71 -4.37 -1.73
CA TYR A 23 12.31 -4.20 -3.14
C TYR A 23 13.38 -3.61 -4.05
N LEU A 24 14.41 -2.96 -3.52
CA LEU A 24 15.47 -2.35 -4.33
C LEU A 24 16.81 -3.08 -4.18
N ILE A 25 17.24 -3.32 -2.95
CA ILE A 25 18.57 -3.91 -2.71
C ILE A 25 18.55 -5.43 -2.87
N PHE A 26 17.58 -6.09 -2.24
CA PHE A 26 17.50 -7.55 -2.16
C PHE A 26 17.39 -8.24 -3.53
N PRO A 27 16.63 -7.71 -4.51
CA PRO A 27 16.58 -8.26 -5.86
C PRO A 27 17.93 -8.37 -6.54
N VAL A 28 18.76 -7.34 -6.41
CA VAL A 28 20.08 -7.33 -7.04
C VAL A 28 21.03 -8.27 -6.27
N MET A 29 21.03 -8.21 -4.94
CA MET A 29 21.90 -9.04 -4.10
C MET A 29 21.66 -10.55 -4.26
N LEU A 30 20.40 -10.96 -4.37
CA LEU A 30 20.02 -12.37 -4.47
C LEU A 30 19.86 -12.87 -5.91
N SER A 31 20.10 -12.03 -6.90
CA SER A 31 19.94 -12.38 -8.31
C SER A 31 20.80 -13.57 -8.72
N SER A 32 22.04 -13.66 -8.22
CA SER A 32 22.95 -14.77 -8.52
C SER A 32 22.42 -16.12 -8.04
N ILE A 33 21.88 -16.17 -6.82
CA ILE A 33 21.25 -17.35 -6.23
C ILE A 33 19.96 -17.68 -6.99
N TYR A 34 19.17 -16.67 -7.32
CA TYR A 34 17.93 -16.85 -8.06
C TYR A 34 18.16 -17.45 -9.46
N MET A 35 19.23 -17.01 -10.12
CA MET A 35 19.65 -17.51 -11.44
C MET A 35 20.29 -18.89 -11.36
N SER A 36 21.08 -19.20 -10.33
CA SER A 36 21.71 -20.52 -10.17
C SER A 36 20.69 -21.63 -9.94
N ASP A 37 19.58 -21.32 -9.28
CA ASP A 37 18.49 -22.27 -8.99
C ASP A 37 17.50 -22.42 -10.17
N ASP A 38 17.78 -21.81 -11.32
CA ASP A 38 16.94 -21.77 -12.54
C ASP A 38 15.45 -21.51 -12.26
N LEU A 39 15.20 -20.54 -11.37
CA LEU A 39 13.85 -20.15 -11.00
C LEU A 39 13.12 -19.41 -12.14
N PRO A 40 11.78 -19.38 -12.16
CA PRO A 40 11.01 -18.70 -13.20
C PRO A 40 11.52 -17.28 -13.54
N LEU A 41 11.66 -16.96 -14.82
CA LEU A 41 12.21 -15.69 -15.34
C LEU A 41 13.71 -15.45 -15.04
N SER A 42 14.47 -16.45 -14.56
CA SER A 42 15.93 -16.39 -14.34
C SER A 42 16.70 -15.86 -15.55
N LYS A 43 16.43 -16.40 -16.75
CA LYS A 43 17.09 -16.01 -18.00
C LYS A 43 16.81 -14.56 -18.38
N TYR A 44 15.56 -14.12 -18.20
CA TYR A 44 15.15 -12.75 -18.46
C TYR A 44 15.83 -11.77 -17.49
N LEU A 45 15.86 -12.11 -16.20
CA LEU A 45 16.60 -11.36 -15.18
C LEU A 45 18.09 -11.24 -15.53
N GLY A 46 18.74 -12.35 -15.91
CA GLY A 46 20.14 -12.37 -16.33
C GLY A 46 20.41 -11.49 -17.54
N GLY A 47 19.50 -11.48 -18.51
CA GLY A 47 19.53 -10.55 -19.64
C GLY A 47 19.53 -9.10 -19.18
N LEU A 48 18.65 -8.71 -18.25
CA LEU A 48 18.59 -7.34 -17.74
C LEU A 48 19.83 -6.92 -16.94
N LEU A 49 20.43 -7.84 -16.18
CA LEU A 49 21.63 -7.57 -15.36
C LEU A 49 22.93 -7.51 -16.19
N PHE A 50 22.93 -8.04 -17.40
CA PHE A 50 24.08 -7.97 -18.31
C PHE A 50 24.34 -6.52 -18.74
N ASN A 51 25.55 -6.02 -18.46
CA ASN A 51 25.96 -4.62 -18.64
C ASN A 51 25.05 -3.59 -17.95
N PHE A 52 24.44 -3.97 -16.82
CA PHE A 52 23.59 -3.08 -16.05
C PHE A 52 24.41 -1.97 -15.37
N ASP A 53 23.93 -0.73 -15.44
CA ASP A 53 24.56 0.41 -14.76
C ASP A 53 24.19 0.44 -13.27
N TYR A 54 24.94 -0.33 -12.48
CA TYR A 54 24.80 -0.38 -11.02
C TYR A 54 25.03 0.97 -10.35
N ASN A 55 25.91 1.82 -10.90
CA ASN A 55 26.23 3.11 -10.30
C ASN A 55 25.04 4.05 -10.34
N SER A 56 24.40 4.20 -11.49
CA SER A 56 23.17 5.00 -11.61
C SER A 56 22.05 4.40 -10.76
N TYR A 57 21.89 3.07 -10.77
CA TYR A 57 20.87 2.39 -9.97
C TYR A 57 20.99 2.67 -8.47
N TYR A 58 22.17 2.44 -7.89
CA TYR A 58 22.41 2.71 -6.46
C TYR A 58 22.40 4.21 -6.16
N GLY A 59 22.81 5.05 -7.12
CA GLY A 59 22.67 6.51 -7.06
C GLY A 59 21.22 6.94 -6.85
N TYR A 60 20.27 6.36 -7.59
CA TYR A 60 18.84 6.64 -7.41
C TYR A 60 18.33 6.19 -6.04
N ILE A 61 18.74 5.01 -5.56
CA ILE A 61 18.34 4.51 -4.23
C ILE A 61 18.79 5.46 -3.13
N VAL A 62 20.06 5.86 -3.15
CA VAL A 62 20.63 6.79 -2.16
C VAL A 62 19.94 8.15 -2.25
N ALA A 63 19.70 8.67 -3.45
CA ALA A 63 18.98 9.93 -3.65
C ALA A 63 17.55 9.85 -3.08
N PHE A 64 16.81 8.78 -3.34
CA PHE A 64 15.46 8.58 -2.82
C PHE A 64 15.45 8.55 -1.28
N LEU A 65 16.40 7.83 -0.67
CA LEU A 65 16.55 7.77 0.79
C LEU A 65 16.83 9.16 1.39
N ILE A 66 17.82 9.87 0.87
CA ILE A 66 18.21 11.20 1.37
C ILE A 66 17.05 12.18 1.22
N ILE A 67 16.43 12.22 0.04
CA ILE A 67 15.34 13.16 -0.26
C ILE A 67 14.10 12.87 0.57
N PHE A 68 13.78 11.59 0.82
CA PHE A 68 12.69 11.22 1.73
C PHE A 68 12.96 11.72 3.16
N ILE A 69 14.18 11.52 3.67
CA ILE A 69 14.59 11.99 5.00
C ILE A 69 14.51 13.52 5.09
N LEU A 70 14.97 14.23 4.04
CA LEU A 70 14.87 15.68 3.95
C LEU A 70 13.42 16.16 3.98
N GLY A 71 12.54 15.55 3.19
CA GLY A 71 11.10 15.83 3.20
C GLY A 71 10.49 15.63 4.59
N LEU A 72 10.75 14.48 5.20
CA LEU A 72 10.27 14.10 6.53
C LEU A 72 10.66 15.12 7.61
N ASN A 73 11.90 15.59 7.59
CA ASN A 73 12.40 16.56 8.55
C ASN A 73 11.91 18.00 8.29
N SER A 74 11.66 18.35 7.03
CA SER A 74 11.25 19.70 6.64
C SER A 74 9.97 20.16 7.32
N TYR A 75 8.96 19.28 7.44
CA TYR A 75 7.73 19.64 8.15
C TYR A 75 7.89 19.62 9.67
N LEU A 76 8.68 18.68 10.19
CA LEU A 76 8.90 18.54 11.62
C LEU A 76 9.49 19.83 12.22
N GLY A 77 10.37 20.52 11.49
CA GLY A 77 11.05 21.74 11.93
C GLY A 77 10.25 23.05 11.84
N ARG A 78 9.18 23.14 11.06
CA ARG A 78 8.59 24.45 10.65
C ARG A 78 7.42 24.99 11.47
N VAL A 79 6.75 24.19 12.29
CA VAL A 79 5.48 24.59 12.92
C VAL A 79 5.58 24.44 14.45
N LYS A 80 5.40 25.49 15.24
CA LYS A 80 5.23 25.32 16.69
C LYS A 80 4.00 24.44 16.91
N ILE A 81 4.06 23.49 17.85
CA ILE A 81 2.86 22.73 18.21
C ILE A 81 1.99 23.72 18.98
N GLU A 82 1.21 24.53 18.27
CA GLU A 82 0.20 25.35 18.92
C GLU A 82 -0.79 24.42 19.63
N GLU A 83 -1.21 24.86 20.80
CA GLU A 83 -2.23 24.22 21.62
C GLU A 83 -3.62 24.39 20.98
N GLU A 84 -3.76 24.01 19.71
CA GLU A 84 -5.08 23.69 19.18
C GLU A 84 -5.60 22.52 20.00
N TYR A 85 -6.65 22.80 20.77
CA TYR A 85 -7.42 21.84 21.55
C TYR A 85 -7.75 20.63 20.66
N ALA A 86 -7.56 19.44 21.21
CA ALA A 86 -8.10 18.25 20.60
C ALA A 86 -9.63 18.42 20.58
N GLU A 87 -10.21 18.75 19.43
CA GLU A 87 -11.64 18.60 19.24
C GLU A 87 -11.96 17.14 19.60
N ARG A 88 -12.62 16.93 20.75
CA ARG A 88 -13.42 15.72 20.92
C ARG A 88 -14.45 15.79 19.82
N GLU A 89 -14.19 15.10 18.72
CA GLU A 89 -15.13 15.06 17.60
C GLU A 89 -16.45 14.54 18.17
N ALA A 90 -17.49 15.39 18.18
CA ALA A 90 -18.83 14.99 18.53
C ALA A 90 -19.18 13.76 17.68
N ARG A 91 -19.36 12.61 18.34
CA ARG A 91 -19.47 11.31 17.67
C ARG A 91 -20.84 10.73 17.93
N ASN A 92 -21.62 10.57 16.88
CA ASN A 92 -22.85 9.78 16.94
C ASN A 92 -22.56 8.34 16.52
N ASP A 93 -22.47 7.43 17.50
CA ASP A 93 -22.27 6.00 17.21
C ASP A 93 -23.43 5.40 16.39
N LEU A 94 -24.64 5.97 16.43
CA LEU A 94 -25.77 5.44 15.67
C LEU A 94 -25.56 5.61 14.16
N PHE A 95 -25.12 6.79 13.72
CA PHE A 95 -24.82 7.04 12.30
C PHE A 95 -23.67 6.15 11.81
N ILE A 96 -22.57 6.07 12.56
CA ILE A 96 -21.44 5.20 12.21
C ILE A 96 -21.89 3.73 12.16
N GLY A 97 -22.73 3.30 13.11
CA GLY A 97 -23.27 1.95 13.16
C GLY A 97 -24.10 1.61 11.93
N PHE A 98 -24.98 2.53 11.52
CA PHE A 98 -25.75 2.41 10.29
C PHE A 98 -24.86 2.30 9.04
N VAL A 99 -23.84 3.16 8.92
CA VAL A 99 -22.90 3.11 7.79
C VAL A 99 -22.14 1.78 7.76
N LEU A 100 -21.62 1.32 8.90
CA LEU A 100 -20.92 0.03 8.98
C LEU A 100 -21.84 -1.15 8.64
N PHE A 101 -23.09 -1.10 9.08
CA PHE A 101 -24.09 -2.11 8.74
C PHE A 101 -24.40 -2.12 7.24
N ALA A 102 -24.61 -0.95 6.63
CA ALA A 102 -24.81 -0.85 5.18
C ALA A 102 -23.61 -1.40 4.39
N ILE A 103 -22.39 -1.06 4.81
CA ILE A 103 -21.16 -1.62 4.21
C ILE A 103 -21.12 -3.14 4.34
N PHE A 104 -21.49 -3.67 5.51
CA PHE A 104 -21.53 -5.12 5.73
C PHE A 104 -22.52 -5.81 4.77
N ILE A 105 -23.72 -5.25 4.57
CA ILE A 105 -24.69 -5.78 3.60
C ILE A 105 -24.13 -5.74 2.17
N ILE A 106 -23.51 -4.63 1.76
CA ILE A 106 -22.88 -4.51 0.43
C ILE A 106 -21.78 -5.56 0.24
N LEU A 107 -20.99 -5.83 1.28
CA LEU A 107 -19.96 -6.86 1.24
C LEU A 107 -20.57 -8.26 1.10
N LEU A 108 -21.63 -8.58 1.85
CA LEU A 108 -22.33 -9.87 1.72
C LEU A 108 -22.87 -10.09 0.30
N ILE A 109 -23.41 -9.05 -0.35
CA ILE A 109 -23.85 -9.11 -1.75
C ILE A 109 -22.66 -9.45 -2.67
N ASN A 110 -21.53 -8.77 -2.50
CA ASN A 110 -20.34 -9.04 -3.30
C ASN A 110 -19.75 -10.44 -3.04
N TYR A 111 -19.82 -10.95 -1.81
CA TYR A 111 -19.39 -12.32 -1.49
C TYR A 111 -20.27 -13.35 -2.18
N TYR A 112 -21.58 -13.12 -2.21
CA TYR A 112 -22.52 -13.99 -2.92
C TYR A 112 -22.24 -14.01 -4.43
N LEU A 113 -21.95 -12.85 -5.03
CA LEU A 113 -21.59 -12.76 -6.45
C LEU A 113 -20.27 -13.47 -6.79
N LEU A 114 -19.33 -13.54 -5.83
CA LEU A 114 -18.03 -14.19 -6.01
C LEU A 114 -17.97 -15.63 -5.51
N LYS A 115 -19.09 -16.21 -5.06
CA LYS A 115 -19.15 -17.54 -4.41
C LYS A 115 -18.42 -18.63 -5.20
N ASP A 116 -18.52 -18.58 -6.53
CA ASP A 116 -17.95 -19.59 -7.42
C ASP A 116 -16.44 -19.44 -7.63
N GLN A 117 -15.83 -18.35 -7.15
CA GLN A 117 -14.39 -18.07 -7.25
C GLN A 117 -13.65 -18.20 -5.91
N LEU A 118 -14.39 -18.30 -4.80
CA LEU A 118 -13.81 -18.38 -3.46
C LEU A 118 -13.02 -19.68 -3.29
N PHE A 119 -11.78 -19.55 -2.79
CA PHE A 119 -10.90 -20.66 -2.41
C PHE A 119 -10.54 -21.65 -3.54
N LYS A 120 -10.76 -21.31 -4.82
CA LYS A 120 -10.50 -22.22 -5.95
C LYS A 120 -9.07 -22.23 -6.52
N GLY A 121 -8.11 -21.54 -5.90
CA GLY A 121 -6.72 -21.52 -6.39
C GLY A 121 -6.57 -20.78 -7.74
N TYR A 122 -5.33 -20.58 -8.21
CA TYR A 122 -5.09 -20.01 -9.54
C TYR A 122 -5.37 -20.98 -10.70
N ALA A 123 -5.77 -22.22 -10.40
CA ALA A 123 -5.74 -23.33 -11.33
C ALA A 123 -6.92 -23.40 -12.32
N GLY A 124 -7.85 -22.44 -12.35
CA GLY A 124 -9.07 -22.59 -13.17
C GLY A 124 -9.79 -21.34 -13.64
N LEU A 125 -9.20 -20.15 -13.54
CA LEU A 125 -9.87 -18.91 -13.98
C LEU A 125 -8.95 -18.09 -14.87
N ASN A 126 -9.45 -17.74 -16.07
CA ASN A 126 -8.88 -16.74 -16.95
C ASN A 126 -8.64 -15.45 -16.15
N TRP A 127 -7.39 -15.24 -15.77
CA TRP A 127 -6.97 -14.19 -14.84
C TRP A 127 -7.24 -12.76 -15.36
N ASN A 128 -7.52 -12.66 -16.66
CA ASN A 128 -7.80 -11.43 -17.39
C ASN A 128 -9.26 -10.96 -17.31
N GLU A 129 -10.16 -11.72 -16.68
CA GLU A 129 -11.49 -11.21 -16.36
C GLU A 129 -11.39 -10.17 -15.23
N LYS A 130 -11.58 -8.91 -15.60
CA LYS A 130 -11.69 -7.75 -14.72
C LYS A 130 -12.83 -7.94 -13.72
N ASN A 131 -12.62 -8.72 -12.66
CA ASN A 131 -13.57 -8.82 -11.55
C ASN A 131 -13.51 -7.52 -10.73
N GLU A 132 -14.29 -6.53 -11.18
CA GLU A 132 -14.49 -5.24 -10.51
C GLU A 132 -14.85 -5.44 -9.03
N GLN A 133 -15.61 -6.50 -8.73
CA GLN A 133 -16.01 -6.91 -7.38
C GLN A 133 -14.80 -7.29 -6.50
N LYS A 134 -13.82 -8.02 -7.04
CA LYS A 134 -12.60 -8.36 -6.30
C LYS A 134 -11.79 -7.11 -5.98
N SER A 135 -11.69 -6.19 -6.93
CA SER A 135 -11.03 -4.89 -6.74
C SER A 135 -11.76 -4.03 -5.70
N PHE A 136 -13.10 -4.06 -5.70
CA PHE A 136 -13.96 -3.38 -4.74
C PHE A 136 -13.72 -3.90 -3.31
N ILE A 137 -13.85 -5.20 -3.08
CA ILE A 137 -13.62 -5.85 -1.78
C ILE A 137 -12.19 -5.58 -1.27
N SER A 138 -11.21 -5.61 -2.16
CA SER A 138 -9.80 -5.34 -1.85
C SER A 138 -9.58 -3.92 -1.34
N GLY A 139 -10.11 -2.92 -2.05
CA GLY A 139 -10.04 -1.51 -1.64
C GLY A 139 -10.79 -1.24 -0.33
N PHE A 140 -11.98 -1.84 -0.18
CA PHE A 140 -12.76 -1.74 1.05
C PHE A 140 -12.06 -2.37 2.26
N ASN A 141 -11.23 -3.41 2.08
CA ASN A 141 -10.45 -3.98 3.17
C ASN A 141 -9.46 -2.97 3.75
N VAL A 142 -8.79 -2.21 2.88
CA VAL A 142 -7.86 -1.15 3.29
C VAL A 142 -8.63 -0.08 4.07
N PHE A 143 -9.75 0.37 3.52
CA PHE A 143 -10.63 1.32 4.21
C PHE A 143 -11.05 0.80 5.60
N LEU A 144 -11.57 -0.42 5.69
CA LEU A 144 -12.06 -1.01 6.94
C LEU A 144 -10.96 -1.19 7.98
N GLY A 145 -9.77 -1.65 7.57
CA GLY A 145 -8.63 -1.79 8.47
C GLY A 145 -8.17 -0.44 9.02
N VAL A 146 -8.06 0.56 8.14
CA VAL A 146 -7.70 1.93 8.52
C VAL A 146 -8.77 2.53 9.43
N PHE A 147 -10.04 2.47 9.05
CA PHE A 147 -11.16 3.03 9.81
C PHE A 147 -11.33 2.35 11.18
N SER A 148 -11.06 1.05 11.29
CA SER A 148 -11.04 0.33 12.57
C SER A 148 -10.02 0.92 13.55
N THR A 149 -8.84 1.36 13.07
CA THR A 149 -7.85 2.03 13.94
C THR A 149 -8.34 3.38 14.47
N TYR A 150 -9.14 4.11 13.69
CA TYR A 150 -9.80 5.34 14.16
C TYR A 150 -10.82 5.03 15.26
N LEU A 151 -11.67 4.02 15.06
CA LEU A 151 -12.65 3.61 16.05
C LEU A 151 -12.01 3.08 17.33
N TRP A 152 -10.90 2.34 17.23
CA TRP A 152 -10.11 1.94 18.40
C TRP A 152 -9.47 3.13 19.10
N LYS A 153 -8.93 4.10 18.34
CA LYS A 153 -8.28 5.30 18.90
C LYS A 153 -9.27 6.19 19.65
N CYS A 154 -10.51 6.26 19.17
CA CYS A 154 -11.60 7.00 19.79
C CYS A 154 -12.39 6.18 20.83
N ASP A 155 -11.96 4.95 21.12
CA ASP A 155 -12.63 4.01 22.02
C ASP A 155 -14.13 3.83 21.73
N SER A 156 -14.49 3.58 20.47
CA SER A 156 -15.89 3.40 20.07
C SER A 156 -16.47 2.07 20.50
N LYS A 157 -17.77 2.05 20.84
CA LYS A 157 -18.53 0.80 21.06
C LYS A 157 -18.56 -0.07 19.80
N LEU A 158 -18.48 0.53 18.62
CA LEU A 158 -18.49 -0.14 17.32
C LEU A 158 -17.15 -0.73 16.91
N LYS A 159 -16.10 -0.52 17.71
CA LYS A 159 -14.74 -0.93 17.36
C LYS A 159 -14.63 -2.44 17.10
N TRP A 160 -15.37 -3.25 17.86
CA TRP A 160 -15.42 -4.69 17.68
C TRP A 160 -16.22 -5.10 16.45
N PHE A 161 -17.34 -4.43 16.18
CA PHE A 161 -18.14 -4.68 14.98
C PHE A 161 -17.33 -4.36 13.70
N SER A 162 -16.65 -3.22 13.66
CA SER A 162 -15.76 -2.90 12.52
C SER A 162 -14.61 -3.90 12.38
N SER A 163 -14.05 -4.38 13.50
CA SER A 163 -12.99 -5.39 13.49
C SER A 163 -13.50 -6.72 12.92
N PHE A 164 -14.71 -7.12 13.29
CA PHE A 164 -15.37 -8.33 12.78
C PHE A 164 -15.59 -8.26 11.26
N ILE A 165 -16.11 -7.14 10.75
CA ILE A 165 -16.30 -6.92 9.31
C ILE A 165 -14.93 -6.99 8.59
N THR A 166 -13.92 -6.32 9.13
CA THR A 166 -12.56 -6.30 8.57
C THR A 166 -11.95 -7.71 8.50
N LEU A 167 -12.08 -8.50 9.58
CA LEU A 167 -11.56 -9.87 9.64
C LEU A 167 -12.28 -10.78 8.64
N THR A 168 -13.61 -10.69 8.59
CA THR A 168 -14.43 -11.45 7.62
C THR A 168 -13.98 -11.16 6.19
N ASN A 169 -13.84 -9.87 5.87
CA ASN A 169 -13.40 -9.43 4.56
C ASN A 169 -11.97 -9.89 4.22
N SER A 170 -11.09 -9.89 5.21
CA SER A 170 -9.71 -10.36 5.05
C SER A 170 -9.65 -11.88 4.77
N VAL A 171 -10.47 -12.69 5.45
CA VAL A 171 -10.55 -14.14 5.20
C VAL A 171 -11.04 -14.43 3.78
N ILE A 172 -12.10 -13.74 3.34
CA ILE A 172 -12.61 -13.84 1.98
C ILE A 172 -11.54 -13.45 0.95
N LEU A 173 -10.79 -12.38 1.20
CA LEU A 173 -9.69 -11.96 0.32
C LEU A 173 -8.54 -12.95 0.27
N LEU A 174 -8.20 -13.63 1.37
CA LEU A 174 -7.22 -14.71 1.33
C LEU A 174 -7.67 -15.83 0.39
N GLY A 175 -8.95 -16.20 0.45
CA GLY A 175 -9.57 -17.15 -0.48
C GLY A 175 -9.51 -16.71 -1.95
N LEU A 176 -9.66 -15.41 -2.22
CA LEU A 176 -9.57 -14.83 -3.57
C LEU A 176 -8.13 -14.51 -4.02
N GLY A 177 -7.13 -14.66 -3.15
CA GLY A 177 -5.73 -14.35 -3.45
C GLY A 177 -5.27 -12.91 -3.20
N GLY A 178 -6.09 -12.06 -2.57
CA GLY A 178 -5.81 -10.66 -2.24
C GLY A 178 -4.86 -10.47 -1.05
N ARG A 179 -3.79 -11.27 -0.96
CA ARG A 179 -2.88 -11.34 0.20
C ARG A 179 -2.31 -9.99 0.63
N MET A 180 -2.00 -9.13 -0.34
CA MET A 180 -1.42 -7.82 -0.09
C MET A 180 -2.39 -6.89 0.65
N TYR A 181 -3.67 -6.90 0.30
CA TYR A 181 -4.68 -6.07 0.96
C TYR A 181 -4.94 -6.52 2.40
N VAL A 182 -4.72 -7.81 2.71
CA VAL A 182 -4.76 -8.35 4.07
C VAL A 182 -3.50 -7.94 4.85
N LEU A 183 -2.33 -8.01 4.20
CA LEU A 183 -1.06 -7.57 4.78
C LEU A 183 -1.10 -6.09 5.18
N VAL A 184 -1.70 -5.22 4.35
CA VAL A 184 -1.91 -3.80 4.67
C VAL A 184 -2.72 -3.65 5.96
N VAL A 185 -3.82 -4.39 6.12
CA VAL A 185 -4.61 -4.34 7.36
C VAL A 185 -3.78 -4.79 8.56
N LEU A 186 -3.02 -5.89 8.43
CA LEU A 186 -2.16 -6.38 9.51
C LEU A 186 -1.12 -5.33 9.93
N ILE A 187 -0.47 -4.67 8.99
CA ILE A 187 0.51 -3.61 9.30
C ILE A 187 -0.18 -2.39 9.92
N CYS A 188 -1.41 -2.08 9.50
CA CYS A 188 -2.21 -1.02 10.10
C CYS A 188 -2.47 -1.30 11.60
N ILE A 189 -2.88 -2.55 11.91
CA ILE A 189 -3.08 -3.01 13.30
C ILE A 189 -1.75 -2.98 14.08
N LEU A 190 -0.67 -3.51 13.52
CA LEU A 190 0.66 -3.48 14.16
C LEU A 190 1.12 -2.04 14.45
N THR A 191 0.88 -1.12 13.51
CA THR A 191 1.20 0.30 13.67
C THR A 191 0.41 0.90 14.83
N TYR A 192 -0.89 0.58 14.94
CA TYR A 192 -1.72 0.98 16.08
C TYR A 192 -1.16 0.42 17.41
N LEU A 193 -0.83 -0.88 17.46
CA LEU A 193 -0.27 -1.53 18.65
C LEU A 193 1.06 -0.91 19.10
N ILE A 194 1.95 -0.60 18.14
CA ILE A 194 3.27 -0.01 18.41
C ILE A 194 3.13 1.46 18.84
N LEU A 195 2.45 2.27 18.04
CA LEU A 195 2.50 3.73 18.19
C LEU A 195 1.48 4.26 19.19
N HIS A 196 0.37 3.55 19.43
CA HIS A 196 -0.63 3.96 20.40
C HIS A 196 -0.61 3.15 21.68
N LEU A 197 -0.70 1.82 21.60
CA LEU A 197 -0.72 0.95 22.79
C LEU A 197 0.68 0.68 23.37
N LYS A 198 1.74 1.07 22.66
CA LYS A 198 3.14 0.91 23.07
C LYS A 198 3.48 -0.55 23.43
N VAL A 199 2.89 -1.50 22.70
CA VAL A 199 3.15 -2.94 22.88
C VAL A 199 4.63 -3.24 22.66
N SER A 200 5.18 -4.16 23.44
CA SER A 200 6.60 -4.52 23.35
C SER A 200 6.95 -5.14 22.01
N ILE A 201 8.10 -4.74 21.45
CA ILE A 201 8.55 -5.17 20.12
C ILE A 201 8.68 -6.69 20.01
N LYS A 202 8.99 -7.39 21.11
CA LYS A 202 9.04 -8.87 21.16
C LYS A 202 7.70 -9.50 20.80
N LYS A 203 6.59 -9.00 21.38
CA LYS A 203 5.24 -9.52 21.09
C LYS A 203 4.83 -9.24 19.64
N ILE A 204 5.21 -8.08 19.12
CA ILE A 204 4.97 -7.71 17.73
C ILE A 204 5.77 -8.60 16.78
N LEU A 205 7.04 -8.86 17.05
CA LEU A 205 7.86 -9.76 16.24
C LEU A 205 7.25 -11.16 16.15
N ILE A 206 6.75 -11.69 17.27
CA ILE A 206 6.04 -12.99 17.30
C ILE A 206 4.76 -12.92 16.44
N LEU A 207 3.93 -11.89 16.63
CA LEU A 207 2.68 -11.73 15.88
C LEU A 207 2.93 -11.59 14.37
N SER A 208 3.95 -10.80 14.00
CA SER A 208 4.38 -10.60 12.61
C SER A 208 4.91 -11.89 12.01
N ALA A 209 5.72 -12.66 12.74
CA ALA A 209 6.26 -13.94 12.27
C ALA A 209 5.13 -14.96 12.01
N ILE A 210 4.18 -15.09 12.94
CA ILE A 210 3.02 -15.97 12.78
C ILE A 210 2.19 -15.55 11.56
N SER A 211 1.86 -14.26 11.45
CA SER A 211 1.06 -13.74 10.34
C SER A 211 1.75 -13.94 8.99
N PHE A 212 3.07 -13.75 8.95
CA PHE A 212 3.88 -13.92 7.75
C PHE A 212 3.94 -15.39 7.30
N VAL A 213 4.17 -16.32 8.23
CA VAL A 213 4.16 -17.76 7.93
C VAL A 213 2.79 -18.19 7.40
N LEU A 214 1.69 -17.73 8.02
CA LEU A 214 0.34 -18.03 7.54
C LEU A 214 0.10 -17.52 6.11
N LEU A 215 0.55 -16.30 5.79
CA LEU A 215 0.42 -15.75 4.44
C LEU A 215 1.23 -16.52 3.39
N LEU A 216 2.42 -17.01 3.76
CA LEU A 216 3.24 -17.83 2.87
C LEU A 216 2.63 -19.23 2.64
N VAL A 217 2.17 -19.89 3.71
CA VAL A 217 1.49 -21.20 3.62
C VAL A 217 0.24 -21.10 2.74
N MET A 218 -0.58 -20.07 2.95
CA MET A 218 -1.75 -19.80 2.09
C MET A 218 -1.34 -19.51 0.64
N GLY A 219 -0.13 -18.99 0.42
CA GLY A 219 0.44 -18.82 -0.91
C GLY A 219 0.70 -20.15 -1.61
N ILE A 220 1.35 -21.09 -0.91
CA ILE A 220 1.72 -22.42 -1.44
C ILE A 220 0.48 -23.28 -1.69
N VAL A 221 -0.39 -23.41 -0.68
CA VAL A 221 -1.60 -24.25 -0.76
C VAL A 221 -2.46 -23.82 -1.95
N ARG A 222 -2.54 -22.52 -2.20
CA ARG A 222 -3.33 -21.97 -3.31
C ARG A 222 -2.70 -22.16 -4.69
N GLN A 223 -1.38 -22.31 -4.77
CA GLN A 223 -0.68 -22.69 -6.01
C GLN A 223 -0.78 -24.19 -6.28
N GLY A 224 -1.46 -24.98 -5.42
CA GLY A 224 -1.50 -26.43 -5.52
C GLY A 224 -0.15 -27.08 -5.21
N GLY A 225 0.79 -26.33 -4.61
CA GLY A 225 2.12 -26.81 -4.28
C GLY A 225 2.16 -27.51 -2.92
N GLU A 226 3.15 -28.36 -2.73
CA GLU A 226 3.46 -28.94 -1.43
C GLU A 226 4.18 -27.91 -0.53
N ILE A 227 3.80 -27.87 0.75
CA ILE A 227 4.44 -26.99 1.74
C ILE A 227 5.84 -27.51 2.03
N ASN A 228 6.84 -26.93 1.35
CA ASN A 228 8.24 -27.25 1.55
C ASN A 228 9.09 -25.97 1.75
N ARG A 229 10.29 -26.14 2.30
CA ARG A 229 11.20 -25.02 2.60
C ARG A 229 11.60 -24.22 1.34
N LYS A 230 11.81 -24.92 0.22
CA LYS A 230 12.18 -24.30 -1.07
C LYS A 230 11.06 -23.43 -1.63
N GLY A 231 9.81 -23.86 -1.54
CA GLY A 231 8.63 -23.13 -1.99
C GLY A 231 8.36 -21.88 -1.15
N LEU A 232 8.57 -21.95 0.17
CA LEU A 232 8.49 -20.77 1.05
C LEU A 232 9.56 -19.74 0.70
N PHE A 233 10.80 -20.20 0.51
CA PHE A 233 11.93 -19.34 0.10
C PHE A 233 11.69 -18.72 -1.28
N PHE A 234 11.20 -19.52 -2.24
CA PHE A 234 10.85 -19.07 -3.57
C PHE A 234 9.79 -17.96 -3.51
N ILE A 235 8.67 -18.16 -2.82
CA ILE A 235 7.61 -17.13 -2.74
C ILE A 235 8.14 -15.83 -2.13
N PHE A 236 9.00 -15.93 -1.11
CA PHE A 236 9.56 -14.77 -0.44
C PHE A 236 10.49 -13.93 -1.34
N ILE A 237 11.28 -14.58 -2.20
CA ILE A 237 12.25 -13.88 -3.07
C ILE A 237 11.64 -13.54 -4.44
N ALA A 238 10.77 -14.40 -4.96
CA ALA A 238 10.15 -14.19 -6.27
C ALA A 238 9.38 -12.88 -6.33
N GLU A 239 8.67 -12.49 -5.26
CA GLU A 239 7.93 -11.24 -5.24
C GLU A 239 8.83 -10.01 -5.48
N PRO A 240 9.85 -9.71 -4.67
CA PRO A 240 10.72 -8.57 -4.93
C PRO A 240 11.49 -8.69 -6.26
N MET A 241 11.87 -9.90 -6.70
CA MET A 241 12.50 -10.10 -8.02
C MET A 241 11.60 -9.70 -9.18
N PHE A 242 10.36 -10.19 -9.21
CA PHE A 242 9.42 -9.92 -10.29
C PHE A 242 9.08 -8.45 -10.41
N ASN A 243 9.00 -7.74 -9.29
CA ASN A 243 8.79 -6.29 -9.32
C ASN A 243 10.04 -5.56 -9.82
N TRP A 244 11.24 -6.01 -9.46
CA TRP A 244 12.48 -5.37 -9.89
C TRP A 244 12.68 -5.38 -11.42
N LEU A 245 12.13 -6.39 -12.12
CA LEU A 245 12.20 -6.49 -13.58
C LEU A 245 11.78 -5.21 -14.30
N SER A 246 10.76 -4.49 -13.79
CA SER A 246 10.31 -3.23 -14.38
C SER A 246 11.37 -2.12 -14.31
N THR A 247 12.14 -2.10 -13.21
CA THR A 247 13.25 -1.14 -13.05
C THR A 247 14.43 -1.55 -13.92
N GLY A 248 14.76 -2.85 -13.95
CA GLY A 248 15.80 -3.38 -14.83
C GLY A 248 15.55 -3.02 -16.30
N SER A 249 14.32 -3.24 -16.80
CA SER A 249 13.95 -2.89 -18.17
C SER A 249 13.96 -1.38 -18.41
N LEU A 250 13.47 -0.58 -17.45
CA LEU A 250 13.46 0.88 -17.58
C LEU A 250 14.88 1.40 -17.82
N LEU A 251 15.82 1.02 -16.95
CA LEU A 251 17.20 1.52 -16.98
C LEU A 251 18.01 0.96 -18.14
N LYS A 252 17.67 -0.24 -18.62
CA LYS A 252 18.40 -0.86 -19.73
C LYS A 252 17.98 -0.31 -21.10
N TYR A 253 16.68 -0.12 -21.32
CA TYR A 253 16.15 0.13 -22.66
C TYR A 253 15.87 1.60 -22.95
N ASN A 254 15.95 2.48 -21.96
CA ASN A 254 15.48 3.85 -22.10
C ASN A 254 16.54 4.88 -21.72
N GLN A 255 16.49 6.01 -22.41
CA GLN A 255 17.15 7.24 -21.96
C GLN A 255 16.20 8.02 -21.07
N LEU A 256 16.61 8.30 -19.85
CA LEU A 256 15.74 8.91 -18.85
C LEU A 256 15.69 10.43 -19.01
N ASN A 257 14.48 10.97 -19.10
CA ASN A 257 14.26 12.42 -19.08
C ASN A 257 14.29 12.95 -17.64
N TYR A 258 14.70 14.21 -17.49
CA TYR A 258 14.66 14.89 -16.20
C TYR A 258 13.23 15.12 -15.69
N PHE A 259 12.30 15.41 -16.60
CA PHE A 259 10.89 15.62 -16.32
C PHE A 259 10.03 14.86 -17.32
N GLU A 260 8.88 14.38 -16.84
CA GLU A 260 7.86 13.73 -17.66
C GLU A 260 6.50 14.34 -17.39
N ILE A 261 5.61 14.25 -18.39
CA ILE A 261 4.20 14.59 -18.20
C ILE A 261 3.59 13.47 -17.36
N PRO A 262 2.94 13.79 -16.22
CA PRO A 262 2.48 12.79 -15.28
C PRO A 262 1.15 12.15 -15.71
N ASN A 263 1.12 11.57 -16.92
CA ASN A 263 -0.04 10.90 -17.50
C ASN A 263 -0.55 9.76 -16.62
N ILE A 264 0.37 9.00 -16.00
CA ILE A 264 0.03 7.93 -15.05
C ILE A 264 -0.66 8.51 -13.81
N LEU A 265 -0.14 9.62 -13.25
CA LEU A 265 -0.79 10.32 -12.14
C LEU A 265 -2.18 10.86 -12.54
N LEU A 266 -2.28 11.51 -13.69
CA LEU A 266 -3.56 12.07 -14.18
C LEU A 266 -4.59 10.97 -14.39
N SER A 267 -4.17 9.84 -14.96
CA SER A 267 -5.02 8.66 -15.11
C SER A 267 -5.48 8.11 -13.75
N SER A 268 -4.65 8.20 -12.71
CA SER A 268 -5.02 7.83 -11.34
C SER A 268 -6.14 8.72 -10.80
N ILE A 269 -6.03 10.04 -10.98
CA ILE A 269 -7.01 11.01 -10.48
C ILE A 269 -8.34 10.78 -11.19
N VAL A 270 -8.30 10.61 -12.51
CA VAL A 270 -9.48 10.27 -13.30
C VAL A 270 -10.07 8.95 -12.83
N SER A 271 -9.25 7.94 -12.53
CA SER A 271 -9.72 6.63 -12.06
C SER A 271 -10.55 6.69 -10.77
N MET A 272 -10.36 7.73 -9.94
CA MET A 272 -11.12 7.96 -8.71
C MET A 272 -12.56 8.43 -8.98
N ILE A 273 -12.84 8.99 -10.16
CA ILE A 273 -14.20 9.41 -10.54
C ILE A 273 -15.05 8.15 -10.73
N PRO A 274 -16.19 8.00 -10.03
CA PRO A 274 -17.06 6.83 -10.20
C PRO A 274 -17.53 6.72 -11.66
N THR A 275 -17.56 5.49 -12.21
CA THR A 275 -17.97 5.27 -13.60
C THR A 275 -19.40 5.72 -13.87
N VAL A 276 -20.28 5.68 -12.86
CA VAL A 276 -21.65 6.22 -12.93
C VAL A 276 -21.67 7.72 -13.27
N VAL A 277 -20.63 8.47 -12.88
CA VAL A 277 -20.48 9.90 -13.20
C VAL A 277 -19.88 10.10 -14.59
N TRP A 278 -19.04 9.16 -15.06
CA TRP A 278 -18.39 9.24 -16.37
C TRP A 278 -18.24 7.86 -17.03
N ASN A 279 -19.18 7.53 -17.94
CA ASN A 279 -19.26 6.23 -18.61
C ASN A 279 -18.11 5.94 -19.60
N GLY A 280 -17.47 6.96 -20.21
CA GLY A 280 -16.34 6.82 -21.14
C GLY A 280 -14.93 6.87 -20.49
N LYS A 281 -14.87 6.87 -19.15
CA LYS A 281 -13.62 7.10 -18.39
C LYS A 281 -12.50 6.09 -18.72
N ASN A 282 -12.86 4.82 -18.91
CA ASN A 282 -11.87 3.76 -19.08
C ASN A 282 -11.09 3.90 -20.40
N GLU A 283 -11.74 4.40 -21.46
CA GLU A 283 -11.09 4.70 -22.73
C GLU A 283 -10.11 5.86 -22.57
N PHE A 284 -10.52 6.93 -21.89
CA PHE A 284 -9.65 8.06 -21.60
C PHE A 284 -8.42 7.68 -20.75
N ILE A 285 -8.61 6.85 -19.73
CA ILE A 285 -7.51 6.28 -18.93
C ILE A 285 -6.58 5.46 -19.84
N SER A 286 -7.11 4.61 -20.72
CA SER A 286 -6.29 3.79 -21.60
C SER A 286 -5.46 4.62 -22.58
N GLN A 287 -6.01 5.71 -23.11
CA GLN A 287 -5.30 6.65 -24.00
C GLN A 287 -4.21 7.42 -23.27
N LEU A 288 -4.45 7.81 -22.01
CA LEU A 288 -3.44 8.47 -21.18
C LEU A 288 -2.29 7.51 -20.79
N SER A 289 -2.62 6.29 -20.39
CA SER A 289 -1.63 5.29 -19.97
C SER A 289 -0.83 4.72 -21.14
N GLY A 290 -1.43 4.64 -22.35
CA GLY A 290 -0.77 4.14 -23.56
C GLY A 290 0.24 5.10 -24.20
N LYS A 291 0.29 6.37 -23.76
CA LYS A 291 1.27 7.37 -24.21
C LYS A 291 2.58 7.37 -23.41
N GLY A 292 2.88 6.27 -22.72
CA GLY A 292 4.12 6.14 -21.95
C GLY A 292 5.34 6.31 -22.85
N SER A 293 6.27 7.18 -22.46
CA SER A 293 7.55 7.45 -23.15
C SER A 293 8.58 6.34 -22.96
N TYR A 294 8.31 5.36 -22.09
CA TYR A 294 9.25 4.34 -21.67
C TYR A 294 8.79 2.92 -21.96
N LEU A 295 9.73 2.10 -22.43
CA LEU A 295 9.57 0.66 -22.54
C LEU A 295 9.83 0.02 -21.17
N ILE A 296 8.76 -0.40 -20.50
CA ILE A 296 8.78 -1.01 -19.17
C ILE A 296 8.13 -2.38 -19.24
N GLU A 297 8.89 -3.42 -18.92
CA GLU A 297 8.40 -4.79 -18.93
C GLU A 297 8.04 -5.21 -17.50
N SER A 298 6.77 -5.58 -17.30
CA SER A 298 6.23 -6.03 -16.01
C SER A 298 5.49 -7.36 -16.22
N PRO A 299 6.19 -8.47 -16.48
CA PRO A 299 5.58 -9.74 -16.92
C PRO A 299 4.61 -10.33 -15.87
N VAL A 300 4.76 -9.96 -14.60
CA VAL A 300 3.90 -10.39 -13.48
C VAL A 300 2.98 -9.24 -12.99
N GLY A 301 2.90 -8.14 -13.76
CA GLY A 301 2.04 -6.99 -13.49
C GLY A 301 2.49 -6.06 -12.36
N GLY A 302 3.59 -6.38 -11.68
CA GLY A 302 4.18 -5.54 -10.63
C GLY A 302 5.11 -4.47 -11.20
N THR A 303 5.07 -3.26 -10.65
CA THR A 303 5.88 -2.12 -11.13
C THR A 303 6.57 -1.47 -9.96
N ASN A 304 7.87 -1.72 -9.84
CA ASN A 304 8.71 -1.18 -8.79
C ASN A 304 8.69 0.36 -8.77
N ILE A 305 8.85 0.94 -7.57
CA ILE A 305 8.79 2.39 -7.36
C ILE A 305 9.71 3.21 -8.24
N ILE A 306 10.94 2.76 -8.53
CA ILE A 306 11.85 3.50 -9.40
C ILE A 306 11.25 3.60 -10.79
N ALA A 307 10.80 2.46 -11.35
CA ALA A 307 10.11 2.42 -12.62
C ALA A 307 8.84 3.28 -12.61
N SER A 308 8.02 3.14 -11.57
CA SER A 308 6.74 3.85 -11.48
C SER A 308 6.88 5.36 -11.34
N LEU A 309 7.84 5.86 -10.56
CA LEU A 309 8.02 7.30 -10.37
C LEU A 309 8.72 7.94 -11.56
N ILE A 310 9.79 7.32 -12.08
CA ILE A 310 10.53 7.91 -13.20
C ILE A 310 9.66 7.95 -14.45
N SER A 311 8.88 6.90 -14.71
CA SER A 311 7.92 6.90 -15.81
C SER A 311 6.77 7.88 -15.64
N SER A 312 6.48 8.31 -14.41
CA SER A 312 5.43 9.28 -14.12
C SER A 312 5.94 10.72 -14.08
N PHE A 313 7.19 10.97 -13.70
CA PHE A 313 7.66 12.33 -13.37
C PHE A 313 9.04 12.68 -13.93
N GLY A 314 9.75 11.73 -14.54
CA GLY A 314 11.17 11.87 -14.87
C GLY A 314 12.05 11.79 -13.62
N VAL A 315 13.36 11.90 -13.78
CA VAL A 315 14.33 11.74 -12.69
C VAL A 315 14.14 12.81 -11.60
N ILE A 316 14.13 14.09 -11.97
CA ILE A 316 14.01 15.20 -11.00
C ILE A 316 12.60 15.23 -10.40
N GLY A 317 11.57 15.06 -11.22
CA GLY A 317 10.19 15.00 -10.73
C GLY A 317 9.94 13.84 -9.77
N SER A 318 10.65 12.71 -9.93
CA SER A 318 10.62 11.60 -8.98
C SER A 318 11.20 11.99 -7.62
N LEU A 319 12.33 12.70 -7.60
CA LEU A 319 12.93 13.21 -6.36
C LEU A 319 11.98 14.19 -5.66
N ILE A 320 11.35 15.10 -6.41
CA ILE A 320 10.34 16.02 -5.87
C ILE A 320 9.17 15.23 -5.27
N SER A 321 8.68 14.19 -5.96
CA SER A 321 7.59 13.34 -5.48
C SER A 321 7.95 12.62 -4.17
N ILE A 322 9.16 12.07 -4.07
CA ILE A 322 9.67 11.45 -2.83
C ILE A 322 9.79 12.48 -1.70
N TYR A 323 10.24 13.71 -2.01
CA TYR A 323 10.29 14.79 -1.03
C TYR A 323 8.91 15.12 -0.48
N VAL A 324 7.91 15.30 -1.35
CA VAL A 324 6.51 15.56 -0.96
C VAL A 324 5.96 14.41 -0.14
N PHE A 325 6.27 13.16 -0.52
CA PHE A 325 5.87 11.97 0.23
C PHE A 325 6.44 11.95 1.66
N GLY A 326 7.75 12.24 1.80
CA GLY A 326 8.40 12.41 3.10
C GLY A 326 7.79 13.55 3.92
N PHE A 327 7.57 14.70 3.28
CA PHE A 327 6.94 15.88 3.89
C PHE A 327 5.55 15.55 4.44
N PHE A 328 4.74 14.81 3.67
CA PHE A 328 3.43 14.34 4.11
C PHE A 328 3.52 13.39 5.32
N GLY A 329 4.50 12.48 5.34
CA GLY A 329 4.79 11.66 6.52
C GLY A 329 5.15 12.50 7.75
N GLY A 330 5.94 13.56 7.57
CA GLY A 330 6.32 14.49 8.64
C GLY A 330 5.12 15.26 9.19
N PHE A 331 4.21 15.67 8.31
CA PHE A 331 2.91 16.26 8.66
C PHE A 331 2.07 15.32 9.52
N LEU A 332 1.90 14.07 9.08
CA LEU A 332 1.10 13.07 9.80
C LEU A 332 1.69 12.75 11.17
N ILE A 333 3.01 12.55 11.29
CA ILE A 333 3.67 12.27 12.57
C ILE A 333 3.36 13.35 13.61
N LYS A 334 3.37 14.62 13.19
CA LYS A 334 3.18 15.75 14.10
C LYS A 334 1.73 15.91 14.53
N LYS A 335 0.79 15.90 13.58
CA LYS A 335 -0.64 16.15 13.86
C LYS A 335 -1.34 14.92 14.49
N SER A 336 -0.85 13.70 14.23
CA SER A 336 -1.39 12.46 14.79
C SER A 336 -1.26 12.34 16.31
N TYR A 337 -0.56 13.23 17.00
CA TYR A 337 -0.51 13.21 18.47
C TYR A 337 -1.85 13.65 19.08
N LYS A 338 -2.48 14.66 18.48
CA LYS A 338 -3.72 15.27 18.98
C LYS A 338 -4.96 14.85 18.20
N ASN A 339 -4.80 14.50 16.92
CA ASN A 339 -5.91 14.25 16.03
C ASN A 339 -6.01 12.75 15.67
N SER A 340 -7.13 12.11 16.04
CA SER A 340 -7.40 10.69 15.75
C SER A 340 -7.50 10.39 14.25
N PHE A 341 -8.03 11.30 13.45
CA PHE A 341 -8.03 11.19 11.98
C PHE A 341 -6.59 11.21 11.43
N CYS A 342 -5.75 12.16 11.86
CA CYS A 342 -4.34 12.17 11.43
C CYS A 342 -3.58 10.93 11.92
N PHE A 343 -3.94 10.37 13.09
CA PHE A 343 -3.36 9.12 13.56
C PHE A 343 -3.76 7.93 12.70
N MET A 344 -5.04 7.85 12.32
CA MET A 344 -5.54 6.87 11.37
C MET A 344 -4.84 7.01 10.01
N SER A 345 -4.71 8.22 9.46
CA SER A 345 -3.99 8.48 8.21
C SER A 345 -2.50 8.11 8.31
N LEU A 346 -1.87 8.31 9.48
CA LEU A 346 -0.50 7.83 9.74
C LEU A 346 -0.43 6.30 9.69
N CYS A 347 -1.42 5.59 10.25
CA CYS A 347 -1.48 4.13 10.17
C CYS A 347 -1.64 3.65 8.72
N ALA A 348 -2.48 4.32 7.91
CA ALA A 348 -2.61 4.04 6.48
C ALA A 348 -1.29 4.27 5.73
N PHE A 349 -0.64 5.41 5.97
CA PHE A 349 0.66 5.75 5.39
C PHE A 349 1.72 4.69 5.72
N CYS A 350 1.83 4.30 6.98
CA CYS A 350 2.78 3.27 7.43
C CYS A 350 2.45 1.89 6.85
N ALA A 351 1.17 1.53 6.71
CA ALA A 351 0.75 0.23 6.22
C ALA A 351 0.99 0.03 4.72
N LEU A 352 0.75 1.08 3.93
CA LEU A 352 0.86 1.04 2.47
C LEU A 352 2.30 1.21 1.99
N MET A 353 3.12 1.95 2.73
CA MET A 353 4.48 2.29 2.34
C MET A 353 5.40 1.07 2.09
N PRO A 354 5.59 0.10 3.01
CA PRO A 354 6.59 -0.96 2.81
C PRO A 354 6.29 -1.89 1.64
N PHE A 355 5.02 -2.01 1.21
CA PHE A 355 4.61 -2.92 0.15
C PHE A 355 4.02 -2.17 -1.05
N MET A 356 2.83 -1.56 -0.93
CA MET A 356 2.15 -0.95 -2.08
C MET A 356 2.93 0.21 -2.71
N PHE A 357 3.65 1.01 -1.93
CA PHE A 357 4.44 2.10 -2.49
C PHE A 357 5.69 1.63 -3.24
N PHE A 358 6.38 0.60 -2.73
CA PHE A 358 7.62 0.09 -3.36
C PHE A 358 7.36 -0.88 -4.52
N ARG A 359 6.20 -1.55 -4.51
CA ARG A 359 5.88 -2.69 -5.36
C ARG A 359 4.92 -2.36 -6.51
N ASP A 360 3.89 -1.57 -6.23
CA ASP A 360 2.79 -1.37 -7.18
C ASP A 360 2.95 -0.03 -7.92
N ASN A 361 2.26 0.06 -9.06
CA ASN A 361 2.09 1.32 -9.76
C ASN A 361 1.52 2.40 -8.83
N ILE A 362 2.04 3.62 -8.96
CA ILE A 362 1.64 4.80 -8.19
C ILE A 362 0.12 5.02 -8.17
N ILE A 363 -0.61 4.64 -9.23
CA ILE A 363 -2.08 4.68 -9.30
C ILE A 363 -2.72 3.87 -8.16
N ILE A 364 -2.26 2.62 -7.96
CA ILE A 364 -2.82 1.70 -6.97
C ILE A 364 -2.50 2.22 -5.56
N PHE A 365 -1.26 2.66 -5.35
CA PHE A 365 -0.85 3.25 -4.08
C PHE A 365 -1.69 4.48 -3.72
N GLN A 366 -1.85 5.42 -4.65
CA GLN A 366 -2.60 6.67 -4.42
C GLN A 366 -4.07 6.42 -4.21
N LYS A 367 -4.69 5.53 -4.97
CA LYS A 367 -6.09 5.14 -4.74
C LYS A 367 -6.28 4.58 -3.34
N ASN A 368 -5.38 3.71 -2.87
CA ASN A 368 -5.49 3.16 -1.52
C ASN A 368 -5.17 4.16 -0.41
N LEU A 369 -4.16 5.01 -0.59
CA LEU A 369 -3.79 6.00 0.43
C LEU A 369 -4.78 7.16 0.46
N LEU A 370 -4.99 7.85 -0.66
CA LEU A 370 -5.80 9.05 -0.75
C LEU A 370 -7.28 8.73 -0.64
N PHE A 371 -7.79 7.77 -1.43
CA PHE A 371 -9.23 7.49 -1.42
C PHE A 371 -9.63 6.59 -0.24
N ASN A 372 -9.12 5.35 -0.20
CA ASN A 372 -9.53 4.37 0.83
C ASN A 372 -9.02 4.74 2.24
N GLY A 373 -7.81 5.30 2.35
CA GLY A 373 -7.19 5.59 3.64
C GLY A 373 -7.48 6.99 4.22
N ILE A 374 -7.88 7.97 3.40
CA ILE A 374 -8.02 9.37 3.82
C ILE A 374 -9.39 9.95 3.48
N LEU A 375 -9.74 10.05 2.19
CA LEU A 375 -10.94 10.76 1.73
C LEU A 375 -12.23 10.07 2.16
N LEU A 376 -12.34 8.75 2.00
CA LEU A 376 -13.55 8.01 2.38
C LEU A 376 -13.79 8.05 3.90
N PRO A 377 -12.79 7.77 4.77
CA PRO A 377 -12.93 8.00 6.20
C PRO A 377 -13.27 9.45 6.56
N PHE A 378 -12.63 10.43 5.92
CA PHE A 378 -12.88 11.85 6.17
C PHE A 378 -14.32 12.22 5.88
N PHE A 379 -14.86 11.76 4.74
CA PHE A 379 -16.24 12.00 4.36
C PHE A 379 -17.21 11.43 5.40
N ILE A 380 -17.01 10.17 5.83
CA ILE A 380 -17.86 9.54 6.84
C ILE A 380 -17.80 10.30 8.18
N ILE A 381 -16.61 10.71 8.62
CA ILE A 381 -16.43 11.48 9.86
C ILE A 381 -17.10 12.86 9.76
N LYS A 382 -17.00 13.54 8.60
CA LYS A 382 -17.66 14.83 8.37
C LYS A 382 -19.18 14.69 8.35
N CYS A 383 -19.73 13.70 7.66
CA CYS A 383 -21.16 13.41 7.68
C CYS A 383 -21.64 13.10 9.10
N ASN A 384 -20.87 12.35 9.88
CA ASN A 384 -21.18 12.06 11.28
C ASN A 384 -21.25 13.33 12.14
N LYS A 385 -20.30 14.26 11.97
CA LYS A 385 -20.32 15.56 12.68
C LYS A 385 -21.52 16.42 12.33
N VAL A 386 -21.97 16.38 11.07
CA VAL A 386 -23.18 17.10 10.64
C VAL A 386 -24.42 16.45 11.25
N PHE A 387 -24.53 15.11 11.17
CA PHE A 387 -25.66 14.37 11.72
C PHE A 387 -25.77 14.52 13.24
N SER A 388 -24.66 14.52 13.97
CA SER A 388 -24.64 14.72 15.43
C SER A 388 -25.00 16.14 15.88
N ARG A 389 -25.15 17.10 14.95
CA ARG A 389 -25.65 18.45 15.24
C ARG A 389 -27.14 18.59 14.96
N LEU A 390 -27.71 17.68 14.18
CA LEU A 390 -29.12 17.67 13.78
C LEU A 390 -29.99 16.86 14.75
N VAL A 391 -29.39 15.86 15.40
CA VAL A 391 -29.95 15.05 16.50
C VAL A 391 -29.37 15.56 17.80
#